data_AF-A0A9Q0SUZ1-F1
#
_entry.id   AF-A0A9Q0SUZ1-F1
#
_cell.length_a   1.000
_cell.length_b   1.000
_cell.length_c   1.000
_cell.angle_alpha   90.00
_cell.angle_beta   90.00
_cell.angle_gamma   90.00
#
_symmetry.space_group_name_H-M   'P 1'
#
loop_
_entity.id
_entity.type
_entity.pdbx_description
1 polymer ?
#
loop_
_entity_poly.entity_id
_entity_poly.type
_entity_poly.pdbx_seq_one_letter_code
_entity_poly.pdbx_strand_id
1 'polypeptide(L)'
;MLSPVLHRHCHLFLVTGRSEDSRGLGSFPRHGEIQILNAERRIDLSSHIVKVFLTLKVENVMTAPASEIVLAFPPAQADHLALVKAQAAIGKKKKKSYVHLDVNPTELPDAPNGTKYFSISLLNPLSSGETATLEVLYILTHSLKPFPAEISQSESQLVYFRDSALILSPYHVKQQTTFLKTPSTKVESFTRVEPTKFAGRELKAFKRSRDISLGQHSDNRALQIGPCWSSTQRRVFQS
;
A
#
# COMPACT_ATOMS: atom_id res chain seq x y z
N MET A 1 16.91 15.12 -47.18
CA MET A 1 17.52 15.11 -45.83
C MET A 1 16.52 14.48 -44.87
N LEU A 2 16.71 13.21 -44.53
CA LEU A 2 15.85 12.44 -43.62
C LEU A 2 16.50 12.43 -42.23
N SER A 3 15.80 12.91 -41.21
CA SER A 3 16.25 12.85 -39.82
C SER A 3 16.08 11.42 -39.27
N PRO A 4 17.04 10.86 -38.53
CA PRO A 4 16.89 9.53 -37.95
C PRO A 4 16.06 9.60 -36.66
N VAL A 5 15.07 8.70 -36.57
CA VAL A 5 14.31 8.42 -35.35
C VAL A 5 15.23 7.68 -34.37
N LEU A 6 15.68 8.40 -33.32
CA LEU A 6 16.52 7.82 -32.26
C LEU A 6 15.66 6.94 -31.34
N HIS A 7 15.69 5.62 -31.56
CA HIS A 7 15.18 4.64 -30.61
C HIS A 7 16.02 4.71 -29.32
N ARG A 8 15.48 5.31 -28.26
CA ARG A 8 16.14 5.34 -26.95
C ARG A 8 15.92 4.01 -26.24
N HIS A 9 16.93 3.15 -26.26
CA HIS A 9 17.01 1.96 -25.41
C HIS A 9 17.11 2.37 -23.93
N CYS A 10 16.15 1.88 -23.13
CA CYS A 10 16.11 2.09 -21.69
C CYS A 10 16.97 1.02 -21.00
N HIS A 11 18.22 1.35 -20.64
CA HIS A 11 19.07 0.49 -19.82
C HIS A 11 18.92 0.85 -18.34
N LEU A 12 18.50 -0.14 -17.54
CA LEU A 12 18.45 -0.09 -16.08
C LEU A 12 19.87 -0.33 -15.53
N PHE A 13 20.50 0.71 -14.98
CA PHE A 13 21.76 0.58 -14.24
C PHE A 13 21.46 0.46 -12.74
N LEU A 14 21.93 -0.64 -12.14
CA LEU A 14 21.93 -0.88 -10.70
C LEU A 14 23.07 -0.07 -10.06
N VAL A 15 22.74 0.80 -9.11
CA VAL A 15 23.72 1.39 -8.19
C VAL A 15 23.59 0.63 -6.88
N THR A 16 24.55 -0.25 -6.60
CA THR A 16 24.64 -0.97 -5.32
C THR A 16 25.39 -0.10 -4.32
N GLY A 17 24.68 0.55 -3.41
CA GLY A 17 25.28 1.15 -2.21
C GLY A 17 25.48 0.08 -1.14
N ARG A 18 26.74 -0.17 -0.76
CA ARG A 18 27.12 -1.09 0.33
C ARG A 18 27.06 -0.33 1.65
N SER A 19 26.10 -0.64 2.52
CA SER A 19 26.18 -0.29 3.94
C SER A 19 26.29 -1.57 4.77
N GLU A 20 27.45 -1.73 5.39
CA GLU A 20 27.69 -2.72 6.45
C GLU A 20 27.28 -2.08 7.76
N ASP A 21 26.23 -2.59 8.41
CA ASP A 21 26.23 -2.68 9.87
C ASP A 21 25.25 -3.77 10.33
N SER A 22 25.78 -4.76 11.03
CA SER A 22 25.14 -6.02 11.37
C SER A 22 24.86 -6.08 12.87
N ARG A 23 23.67 -5.67 13.32
CA ARG A 23 23.19 -5.92 14.70
C ARG A 23 21.66 -6.09 14.76
N GLY A 24 21.24 -7.27 15.26
CA GLY A 24 19.97 -7.51 15.97
C GLY A 24 18.69 -7.61 15.13
N LEU A 25 18.18 -8.83 14.93
CA LEU A 25 16.81 -9.07 14.48
C LEU A 25 15.82 -8.51 15.53
N GLY A 26 15.16 -7.40 15.23
CA GLY A 26 13.99 -6.96 15.99
C GLY A 26 12.82 -7.91 15.75
N SER A 27 12.49 -8.75 16.73
CA SER A 27 11.22 -9.48 16.77
C SER A 27 10.09 -8.49 17.00
N PHE A 28 9.15 -8.38 16.08
CA PHE A 28 7.91 -7.62 16.30
C PHE A 28 7.22 -8.12 17.58
N PRO A 29 6.76 -7.24 18.48
CA PRO A 29 6.11 -7.65 19.71
C PRO A 29 4.88 -8.52 19.41
N ARG A 30 4.86 -9.73 19.97
CA ARG A 30 3.80 -10.75 19.81
C ARG A 30 2.64 -10.50 20.77
N HIS A 31 2.07 -9.31 20.75
CA HIS A 31 0.87 -9.03 21.55
C HIS A 31 -0.38 -9.17 20.68
N GLY A 32 -1.16 -10.22 20.95
CA GLY A 32 -2.52 -10.35 20.44
C GLY A 32 -2.61 -10.96 19.04
N GLU A 33 -2.37 -12.27 18.88
CA GLU A 33 -2.28 -12.93 17.56
C GLU A 33 -3.62 -12.99 16.81
N ILE A 34 -4.03 -11.83 16.32
CA ILE A 34 -4.87 -11.70 15.14
C ILE A 34 -4.03 -12.07 13.92
N GLN A 35 -4.63 -12.85 13.03
CA GLN A 35 -4.06 -13.18 11.74
C GLN A 35 -4.92 -12.60 10.62
N ILE A 36 -4.28 -12.05 9.59
CA ILE A 36 -4.99 -11.58 8.40
C ILE A 36 -5.00 -12.71 7.37
N LEU A 37 -6.18 -13.32 7.18
CA LEU A 37 -6.40 -14.40 6.22
C LEU A 37 -6.30 -13.91 4.77
N ASN A 38 -6.92 -12.76 4.49
CA ASN A 38 -6.90 -12.12 3.19
C ASN A 38 -6.96 -10.60 3.36
N ALA A 39 -6.08 -9.89 2.66
CA ALA A 39 -6.09 -8.44 2.57
C ALA A 39 -6.23 -8.02 1.10
N GLU A 40 -7.29 -7.28 0.79
CA GLU A 40 -7.51 -6.74 -0.54
C GLU A 40 -7.46 -5.21 -0.48
N ARG A 41 -6.47 -4.61 -1.11
CA ARG A 41 -6.29 -3.16 -1.17
C ARG A 41 -6.57 -2.67 -2.58
N ARG A 42 -7.54 -1.79 -2.76
CA ARG A 42 -7.83 -1.11 -4.04
C ARG A 42 -7.49 0.37 -3.91
N ILE A 43 -6.51 0.82 -4.68
CA ILE A 43 -6.07 2.22 -4.75
C ILE A 43 -6.67 2.83 -6.01
N ASP A 44 -7.48 3.88 -5.85
CA ASP A 44 -8.08 4.61 -6.97
C ASP A 44 -7.37 5.95 -7.17
N LEU A 45 -6.69 6.10 -8.31
CA LEU A 45 -5.99 7.30 -8.75
C LEU A 45 -6.80 8.11 -9.79
N SER A 46 -8.09 7.84 -9.96
CA SER A 46 -8.92 8.50 -10.99
C SER A 46 -9.12 10.00 -10.74
N SER A 47 -8.84 10.48 -9.53
CA SER A 47 -8.92 11.90 -9.15
C SER A 47 -7.62 12.37 -8.50
N HIS A 48 -7.49 13.68 -8.27
CA HIS A 48 -6.34 14.25 -7.56
C HIS A 48 -6.24 13.84 -6.08
N ILE A 49 -7.33 13.27 -5.52
CA ILE A 49 -7.37 12.68 -4.18
C ILE A 49 -7.33 11.17 -4.31
N VAL A 50 -6.36 10.54 -3.65
CA VAL A 50 -6.20 9.09 -3.68
C VAL A 50 -7.14 8.45 -2.67
N LYS A 51 -8.04 7.61 -3.14
CA LYS A 51 -8.96 6.84 -2.30
C LYS A 51 -8.49 5.41 -2.23
N VAL A 52 -8.39 4.86 -1.03
CA VAL A 52 -7.99 3.47 -0.84
C VAL A 52 -9.05 2.70 -0.07
N PHE A 53 -9.53 1.62 -0.67
CA PHE A 53 -10.43 0.66 -0.06
C PHE A 53 -9.64 -0.57 0.35
N LEU A 54 -9.58 -0.85 1.63
CA LEU A 54 -8.87 -1.97 2.21
C LEU A 54 -9.86 -2.92 2.87
N THR A 55 -10.02 -4.11 2.30
CA THR A 55 -10.85 -5.18 2.87
C THR A 55 -9.96 -6.18 3.57
N LEU A 56 -10.16 -6.35 4.88
CA LEU A 56 -9.41 -7.27 5.73
C LEU A 56 -10.33 -8.40 6.20
N LYS A 57 -9.96 -9.64 5.93
CA LYS A 57 -10.51 -10.81 6.62
C LYS A 57 -9.56 -11.20 7.74
N VAL A 58 -9.95 -10.96 8.98
CA VAL A 58 -9.16 -11.23 10.18
C VAL A 58 -9.69 -12.46 10.91
N GLU A 59 -8.80 -13.16 11.59
CA GLU A 59 -9.08 -14.31 12.45
C GLU A 59 -8.37 -14.11 13.79
N ASN A 60 -9.07 -14.34 14.89
CA ASN A 60 -8.43 -14.40 16.20
C ASN A 60 -7.85 -15.80 16.42
N VAL A 61 -6.53 -15.92 16.54
CA VAL A 61 -5.85 -17.23 16.73
C VAL A 61 -5.61 -17.51 18.22
N MET A 62 -5.87 -16.55 19.10
CA MET A 62 -5.70 -16.70 20.53
C MET A 62 -6.95 -17.24 21.23
N THR A 63 -6.76 -17.75 22.44
CA THR A 63 -7.83 -18.16 23.35
C THR A 63 -8.63 -16.98 23.90
N ALA A 64 -7.96 -15.85 24.16
CA ALA A 64 -8.61 -14.63 24.68
C ALA A 64 -9.36 -13.89 23.55
N PRO A 65 -10.56 -13.35 23.81
CA PRO A 65 -11.30 -12.57 22.83
C PRO A 65 -10.57 -11.25 22.50
N ALA A 66 -10.61 -10.86 21.23
CA ALA A 66 -9.99 -9.62 20.74
C ALA A 66 -11.06 -8.58 20.44
N SER A 67 -11.02 -7.43 21.13
CA SER A 67 -11.98 -6.34 20.93
C SER A 67 -11.51 -5.26 19.97
N GLU A 68 -10.25 -5.29 19.57
CA GLU A 68 -9.61 -4.24 18.77
C GLU A 68 -8.71 -4.81 17.69
N ILE A 69 -8.58 -4.08 16.59
CA ILE A 69 -7.72 -4.41 15.45
C ILE A 69 -6.89 -3.19 15.09
N VAL A 70 -5.57 -3.36 15.01
CA VAL A 70 -4.64 -2.25 14.74
C VAL A 70 -4.28 -2.18 13.25
N LEU A 71 -4.41 -0.99 12.66
CA LEU A 71 -3.88 -0.63 11.35
C LEU A 71 -2.51 0.03 11.50
N ALA A 72 -1.60 -0.23 10.55
CA ALA A 72 -0.28 0.39 10.50
C ALA A 72 -0.11 1.20 9.21
N PHE A 73 0.43 2.41 9.35
CA PHE A 73 0.74 3.29 8.23
C PHE A 73 2.21 3.73 8.29
N PRO A 74 2.97 3.62 7.20
CA PRO A 74 4.32 4.19 7.14
C PRO A 74 4.24 5.73 7.25
N PRO A 75 5.28 6.40 7.80
CA PRO A 75 5.27 7.86 8.00
C PRO A 75 4.89 8.64 6.74
N ALA A 76 5.50 8.30 5.61
CA ALA A 76 5.25 8.96 4.32
C ALA A 76 3.79 8.86 3.85
N GLN A 77 3.03 7.86 4.31
CA GLN A 77 1.60 7.76 4.04
C GLN A 77 0.77 8.47 5.13
N ALA A 78 1.19 8.35 6.39
CA ALA A 78 0.52 8.96 7.53
C ALA A 78 0.51 10.49 7.46
N ASP A 79 1.59 11.12 6.98
CA ASP A 79 1.69 12.58 6.80
C ASP A 79 0.68 13.14 5.79
N HIS A 80 0.15 12.28 4.93
CA HIS A 80 -0.78 12.59 3.85
C HIS A 80 -2.20 12.07 4.12
N LEU A 81 -2.41 11.44 5.27
CA LEU A 81 -3.65 10.77 5.64
C LEU A 81 -4.68 11.79 6.12
N ALA A 82 -5.71 12.03 5.30
CA ALA A 82 -6.77 12.99 5.63
C ALA A 82 -7.96 12.34 6.35
N LEU A 83 -8.16 11.04 6.15
CA LEU A 83 -9.31 10.32 6.70
C LEU A 83 -9.01 8.83 6.81
N VAL A 84 -9.47 8.21 7.89
CA VAL A 84 -9.63 6.75 8.03
C VAL A 84 -11.04 6.48 8.55
N LYS A 85 -11.76 5.60 7.87
CA LYS A 85 -13.07 5.09 8.29
C LYS A 85 -13.04 3.58 8.23
N ALA A 86 -13.64 2.92 9.21
CA ALA A 86 -13.81 1.47 9.21
C ALA A 86 -15.29 1.10 9.34
N GLN A 87 -15.64 -0.03 8.76
CA GLN A 87 -16.95 -0.65 8.92
C GLN A 87 -16.81 -2.18 8.94
N ALA A 88 -17.64 -2.85 9.73
CA ALA A 88 -17.75 -4.30 9.72
C ALA A 88 -18.89 -4.74 8.79
N ALA A 89 -18.65 -5.78 8.00
CA ALA A 89 -19.70 -6.45 7.26
C ALA A 89 -20.44 -7.43 8.20
N ILE A 90 -21.72 -7.19 8.47
CA ILE A 90 -22.58 -8.03 9.32
C ILE A 90 -23.61 -8.75 8.44
N GLY A 91 -23.86 -10.03 8.74
CA GLY A 91 -24.86 -10.84 8.04
C GLY A 91 -24.32 -11.70 6.89
N LYS A 92 -25.15 -12.61 6.38
CA LYS A 92 -24.76 -13.62 5.39
C LYS A 92 -25.13 -13.20 3.97
N LYS A 93 -24.19 -13.33 3.03
CA LYS A 93 -24.30 -13.24 1.55
C LYS A 93 -25.31 -12.20 1.01
N LYS A 94 -26.62 -12.50 1.02
CA LYS A 94 -27.71 -11.69 0.43
C LYS A 94 -28.26 -10.57 1.33
N LYS A 95 -28.00 -10.61 2.65
CA LYS A 95 -28.39 -9.57 3.62
C LYS A 95 -27.15 -9.06 4.35
N LYS A 96 -26.15 -8.60 3.61
CA LYS A 96 -25.00 -7.92 4.20
C LYS A 96 -25.41 -6.50 4.56
N SER A 97 -25.28 -6.16 5.83
CA SER A 97 -25.34 -4.78 6.32
C SER A 97 -23.94 -4.35 6.72
N TYR A 98 -23.71 -3.03 6.74
CA TYR A 98 -22.45 -2.44 7.17
C TYR A 98 -22.70 -1.59 8.40
N VAL A 99 -21.86 -1.79 9.41
CA VAL A 99 -21.91 -0.98 10.63
C VAL A 99 -20.57 -0.29 10.80
N HIS A 100 -20.61 1.02 11.03
CA HIS A 100 -19.40 1.80 11.26
C HIS A 100 -18.73 1.38 12.56
N LEU A 101 -17.40 1.40 12.53
CA LEU A 101 -16.55 1.12 13.68
C LEU A 101 -15.77 2.37 14.03
N ASP A 102 -15.51 2.55 15.32
CA ASP A 102 -14.68 3.65 15.79
C ASP A 102 -13.23 3.39 15.46
N VAL A 103 -12.55 4.43 14.99
CA VAL A 103 -11.13 4.39 14.61
C VAL A 103 -10.41 5.53 15.33
N ASN A 104 -9.46 5.18 16.18
CA ASN A 104 -8.71 6.15 16.99
C ASN A 104 -7.20 5.96 16.78
N PRO A 105 -6.41 7.05 16.72
CA PRO A 105 -4.95 6.95 16.78
C PRO A 105 -4.52 6.18 18.02
N THR A 106 -3.49 5.34 17.88
CA THR A 106 -2.92 4.59 19.00
C THR A 106 -1.40 4.53 18.89
N GLU A 107 -0.73 4.30 20.01
CA GLU A 107 0.71 4.14 20.07
C GLU A 107 1.05 2.70 20.48
N LEU A 108 2.01 2.10 19.78
CA LEU A 108 2.58 0.81 20.18
C LEU A 108 4.02 1.05 20.66
N PRO A 109 4.43 0.43 21.78
CA PRO A 109 5.68 0.77 22.47
C PRO A 109 6.97 0.55 21.64
N ASP A 110 6.91 -0.19 20.53
CA ASP A 110 8.06 -0.48 19.67
C ASP A 110 7.79 -0.18 18.18
N ALA A 111 7.13 0.94 17.87
CA ALA A 111 6.83 1.34 16.50
C ALA A 111 8.11 1.45 15.63
N PRO A 112 8.37 0.53 14.69
CA PRO A 112 9.56 0.61 13.87
C PRO A 112 9.44 1.79 12.91
N ASN A 113 10.55 2.51 12.69
CA ASN A 113 10.68 3.54 11.66
C ASN A 113 9.59 4.63 11.68
N GLY A 114 9.09 5.00 12.86
CA GLY A 114 8.07 6.05 13.01
C GLY A 114 6.67 5.67 12.52
N THR A 115 6.39 4.37 12.35
CA THR A 115 5.08 3.85 11.94
C THR A 115 3.98 4.42 12.82
N LYS A 116 2.89 4.89 12.19
CA LYS A 116 1.71 5.40 12.87
C LYS A 116 0.64 4.33 12.91
N TYR A 117 -0.04 4.20 14.06
CA TYR A 117 -1.05 3.18 14.27
C TYR A 117 -2.42 3.79 14.54
N PHE A 118 -3.46 3.07 14.11
CA PHE A 118 -4.84 3.37 14.42
C PHE A 118 -5.51 2.10 14.93
N SER A 119 -6.18 2.16 16.07
CA SER A 119 -7.01 1.07 16.59
C SER A 119 -8.42 1.18 16.05
N ILE A 120 -8.96 0.06 15.59
CA ILE A 120 -10.37 -0.11 15.22
C ILE A 120 -11.05 -0.88 16.34
N SER A 121 -12.03 -0.27 17.01
CA SER A 121 -12.82 -0.94 18.03
C SER A 121 -13.91 -1.79 17.39
N LEU A 122 -13.91 -3.10 17.69
CA LEU A 122 -14.92 -4.04 17.22
C LEU A 122 -16.19 -3.92 18.07
N LEU A 123 -17.36 -3.97 17.42
CA LEU A 123 -18.65 -3.95 18.12
C LEU A 123 -18.85 -5.16 19.02
N ASN A 124 -18.45 -6.33 18.51
CA ASN A 124 -18.45 -7.59 19.25
C ASN A 124 -17.01 -8.11 19.29
N PRO A 125 -16.49 -8.47 20.48
CA PRO A 125 -15.18 -9.09 20.59
C PRO A 125 -15.11 -10.37 19.76
N LEU A 126 -14.01 -10.54 19.04
CA LEU A 126 -13.76 -11.69 18.20
C LEU A 126 -13.30 -12.88 19.06
N SER A 127 -14.09 -13.93 19.14
CA SER A 127 -13.76 -15.14 19.91
C SER A 127 -12.61 -15.92 19.26
N SER A 128 -12.00 -16.85 20.01
CA SER A 128 -10.97 -17.75 19.49
C SER A 128 -11.45 -18.51 18.25
N GLY A 129 -10.69 -18.43 17.16
CA GLY A 129 -10.99 -19.04 15.85
C GLY A 129 -12.10 -18.33 15.06
N GLU A 130 -12.70 -17.27 15.61
CA GLU A 130 -13.73 -16.51 14.92
C GLU A 130 -13.10 -15.59 13.87
N THR A 131 -13.83 -15.36 12.77
CA THR A 131 -13.38 -14.48 11.69
C THR A 131 -14.32 -13.30 11.48
N ALA A 132 -13.76 -12.12 11.24
CA ALA A 132 -14.50 -10.92 10.87
C ALA A 132 -14.00 -10.36 9.53
N THR A 133 -14.87 -9.65 8.82
CA THR A 133 -14.52 -8.89 7.61
C THR A 133 -14.68 -7.41 7.89
N LEU A 134 -13.58 -6.68 7.80
CA LEU A 134 -13.52 -5.23 7.95
C LEU A 134 -13.31 -4.58 6.59
N GLU A 135 -14.03 -3.51 6.33
CA GLU A 135 -13.79 -2.62 5.20
C GLU A 135 -13.32 -1.28 5.73
N VAL A 136 -12.10 -0.90 5.33
CA VAL A 136 -11.46 0.35 5.72
C VAL A 136 -11.38 1.23 4.49
N LEU A 137 -11.89 2.45 4.58
CA LEU A 137 -11.67 3.51 3.61
C LEU A 137 -10.66 4.48 4.21
N TYR A 138 -9.56 4.71 3.51
CA TYR A 138 -8.67 5.82 3.85
C TYR A 138 -8.38 6.70 2.65
N ILE A 139 -8.18 7.99 2.91
CA ILE A 139 -7.97 9.02 1.90
C ILE A 139 -6.58 9.62 2.09
N LEU A 140 -5.80 9.62 1.01
CA LEU A 140 -4.51 10.27 0.95
C LEU A 140 -4.58 11.52 0.08
N THR A 141 -4.08 12.61 0.64
CA THR A 141 -3.96 13.92 -0.03
C THR A 141 -2.51 14.19 -0.37
N HIS A 142 -2.23 15.02 -1.37
CA HIS A 142 -0.87 15.37 -1.78
C HIS A 142 0.05 14.17 -2.15
N SER A 143 -0.51 12.99 -2.40
CA SER A 143 0.24 11.77 -2.80
C SER A 143 0.48 11.66 -4.31
N LEU A 144 -0.11 12.55 -5.09
CA LEU A 144 0.10 12.67 -6.53
C LEU A 144 0.99 13.88 -6.80
N LYS A 145 2.21 13.65 -7.28
CA LYS A 145 3.16 14.72 -7.59
C LYS A 145 3.10 15.05 -9.08
N PRO A 146 2.81 16.30 -9.49
CA PRO A 146 2.79 16.68 -10.90
C PRO A 146 4.17 16.52 -11.54
N PHE A 147 4.18 16.07 -12.78
CA PHE A 147 5.37 16.05 -13.62
C PHE A 147 5.03 16.27 -15.10
N PRO A 148 5.72 17.18 -15.80
CA PRO A 148 6.60 18.20 -15.24
C PRO A 148 5.83 19.14 -14.29
N ALA A 149 6.56 19.93 -13.49
CA ALA A 149 5.95 20.86 -12.55
C ALA A 149 5.19 22.00 -13.25
N GLU A 150 5.63 22.33 -14.47
CA GLU A 150 5.03 23.35 -15.32
C GLU A 150 4.73 22.73 -16.69
N ILE A 151 3.55 23.04 -17.23
CA ILE A 151 3.09 22.59 -18.54
C ILE A 151 2.56 23.78 -19.32
N SER A 152 2.64 23.74 -20.65
CA SER A 152 1.90 24.66 -21.50
C SER A 152 0.39 24.37 -21.43
N GLN A 153 -0.43 25.36 -21.77
CA GLN A 153 -1.89 25.24 -21.70
C GLN A 153 -2.45 24.08 -22.55
N SER A 154 -1.78 23.73 -23.65
CA SER A 154 -2.20 22.67 -24.57
C SER A 154 -1.75 21.26 -24.15
N GLU A 155 -0.89 21.13 -23.15
CA GLU A 155 -0.31 19.86 -22.75
C GLU A 155 -1.17 19.14 -21.70
N SER A 156 -1.09 17.81 -21.69
CA SER A 156 -1.73 17.00 -20.65
C SER A 156 -0.81 16.87 -19.43
N GLN A 157 -1.36 17.05 -18.24
CA GLN A 157 -0.61 16.84 -16.99
C GLN A 157 -0.34 15.35 -16.75
N LEU A 158 0.93 15.00 -16.50
CA LEU A 158 1.29 13.69 -15.94
C LEU A 158 1.53 13.82 -14.43
N VAL A 159 1.37 12.71 -13.72
CA VAL A 159 1.57 12.66 -12.26
C VAL A 159 2.34 11.42 -11.87
N TYR A 160 3.13 11.54 -10.80
CA TYR A 160 3.75 10.43 -10.10
C TYR A 160 2.91 10.01 -8.90
N PHE A 161 2.66 8.71 -8.81
CA PHE A 161 2.18 8.06 -7.60
C PHE A 161 3.24 7.08 -7.12
N ARG A 162 3.60 7.13 -5.83
CA ARG A 162 4.56 6.23 -5.18
C ARG A 162 3.97 5.71 -3.89
N ASP A 163 3.82 4.39 -3.79
CA ASP A 163 3.40 3.69 -2.57
C ASP A 163 4.03 2.28 -2.55
N SER A 164 3.95 1.55 -1.44
CA SER A 164 4.36 0.14 -1.35
C SER A 164 3.40 -0.76 -2.13
N ALA A 165 3.90 -1.85 -2.74
CA ALA A 165 3.07 -2.92 -3.30
C ALA A 165 2.42 -3.80 -2.22
N LEU A 166 3.05 -3.85 -1.04
CA LEU A 166 2.63 -4.66 0.09
C LEU A 166 2.02 -3.79 1.19
N ILE A 167 1.02 -4.33 1.86
CA ILE A 167 0.38 -3.70 3.01
C ILE A 167 1.31 -3.82 4.21
N LEU A 168 1.59 -2.70 4.87
CA LEU A 168 2.24 -2.68 6.17
C LEU A 168 1.22 -3.13 7.23
N SER A 169 1.57 -4.15 8.01
CA SER A 169 0.65 -4.74 9.00
C SER A 169 1.46 -5.19 10.22
N PRO A 170 0.96 -4.95 11.45
CA PRO A 170 1.57 -5.53 12.66
C PRO A 170 1.26 -7.04 12.76
N TYR A 171 0.24 -7.51 12.03
CA TYR A 171 -0.21 -8.90 12.02
C TYR A 171 0.35 -9.67 10.83
N HIS A 172 0.46 -11.00 10.99
CA HIS A 172 0.82 -11.88 9.90
C HIS A 172 -0.26 -11.91 8.81
N VAL A 173 0.14 -11.65 7.55
CA VAL A 173 -0.77 -11.63 6.39
C VAL A 173 -0.58 -12.89 5.55
N LYS A 174 -1.56 -13.81 5.58
CA LYS A 174 -1.52 -15.05 4.79
C LYS A 174 -1.53 -14.78 3.29
N GLN A 175 -2.42 -13.89 2.84
CA GLN A 175 -2.58 -13.54 1.43
C GLN A 175 -2.93 -12.06 1.30
N GLN A 176 -2.37 -11.40 0.30
CA GLN A 176 -2.70 -10.03 -0.03
C GLN A 176 -2.76 -9.78 -1.53
N THR A 177 -3.66 -8.88 -1.92
CA THR A 177 -3.82 -8.40 -3.29
C THR A 177 -3.90 -6.88 -3.26
N THR A 178 -3.08 -6.21 -4.06
CA THR A 178 -3.19 -4.77 -4.32
C THR A 178 -3.67 -4.57 -5.75
N PHE A 179 -4.77 -3.85 -5.91
CA PHE A 179 -5.27 -3.33 -7.17
C PHE A 179 -5.01 -1.83 -7.23
N LEU A 180 -4.53 -1.35 -8.37
CA LEU A 180 -4.24 0.06 -8.60
C LEU A 180 -4.94 0.47 -9.89
N LYS A 181 -5.93 1.35 -9.74
CA LYS A 181 -6.74 1.88 -10.83
C LYS A 181 -6.18 3.22 -11.28
N THR A 182 -5.80 3.31 -12.54
CA THR A 182 -5.21 4.51 -13.15
C THR A 182 -6.29 5.43 -13.74
N PRO A 183 -6.04 6.75 -13.79
CA PRO A 183 -7.01 7.70 -14.36
C PRO A 183 -7.24 7.47 -15.86
N SER A 184 -6.26 6.95 -16.57
CA SER A 184 -6.36 6.59 -17.99
C SER A 184 -5.67 5.26 -18.30
N THR A 185 -5.88 4.73 -19.51
CA THR A 185 -5.15 3.57 -20.03
C THR A 185 -3.73 3.91 -20.48
N LYS A 186 -3.41 5.21 -20.67
CA LYS A 186 -2.09 5.68 -21.08
C LYS A 186 -1.22 5.83 -19.85
N VAL A 187 -0.54 4.74 -19.48
CA VAL A 187 0.45 4.71 -18.41
C VAL A 187 1.84 4.74 -19.01
N GLU A 188 2.63 5.77 -18.68
CA GLU A 188 3.98 5.97 -19.22
C GLU A 188 4.98 4.93 -18.71
N SER A 189 5.02 4.72 -17.39
CA SER A 189 5.85 3.69 -16.77
C SER A 189 5.28 3.25 -15.43
N PHE A 190 5.58 1.99 -15.08
CA PHE A 190 5.25 1.45 -13.78
C PHE A 190 6.29 0.42 -13.32
N THR A 191 6.48 0.29 -12.01
CA THR A 191 7.33 -0.76 -11.43
C THR A 191 6.64 -2.12 -11.49
N ARG A 192 7.34 -3.14 -11.97
CA ARG A 192 6.85 -4.53 -11.94
C ARG A 192 7.28 -5.20 -10.64
N VAL A 193 6.30 -5.62 -9.83
CA VAL A 193 6.54 -6.39 -8.61
C VAL A 193 5.98 -7.80 -8.82
N GLU A 194 6.81 -8.75 -9.21
CA GLU A 194 6.31 -10.06 -9.60
C GLU A 194 5.62 -10.81 -8.43
N PRO A 195 4.46 -11.45 -8.65
CA PRO A 195 3.67 -11.48 -9.89
C PRO A 195 2.77 -10.23 -10.02
N THR A 196 3.03 -9.38 -11.02
CA THR A 196 2.16 -8.25 -11.38
C THR A 196 1.48 -8.52 -12.72
N LYS A 197 0.16 -8.28 -12.80
CA LYS A 197 -0.60 -8.30 -14.05
C LYS A 197 -1.17 -6.91 -14.32
N PHE A 198 -0.93 -6.37 -15.50
CA PHE A 198 -1.52 -5.10 -15.96
C PHE A 198 -2.55 -5.38 -17.04
N ALA A 199 -3.78 -4.88 -16.87
CA ALA A 199 -4.85 -5.03 -17.84
C ALA A 199 -5.71 -3.76 -17.90
N GLY A 200 -5.75 -3.09 -19.06
CA GLY A 200 -6.56 -1.90 -19.27
C GLY A 200 -6.14 -0.73 -18.38
N ARG A 201 -6.93 -0.44 -17.33
CA ARG A 201 -6.67 0.63 -16.34
C ARG A 201 -6.32 0.09 -14.95
N GLU A 202 -6.11 -1.22 -14.83
CA GLU A 202 -5.91 -1.86 -13.53
C GLU A 202 -4.58 -2.62 -13.49
N LEU A 203 -3.79 -2.33 -12.48
CA LEU A 203 -2.60 -3.09 -12.12
C LEU A 203 -2.93 -3.94 -10.88
N LYS A 204 -2.69 -5.24 -10.98
CA LYS A 204 -2.90 -6.21 -9.89
C LYS A 204 -1.57 -6.81 -9.45
N ALA A 205 -1.22 -6.62 -8.19
CA ALA A 205 -0.10 -7.30 -7.52
C ALA A 205 -0.65 -8.29 -6.49
N PHE A 206 -0.24 -9.55 -6.56
CA PHE A 206 -0.71 -10.62 -5.66
C PHE A 206 0.46 -11.29 -4.95
N LYS A 207 0.35 -11.51 -3.64
CA LYS A 207 1.36 -12.23 -2.85
C LYS A 207 0.71 -13.15 -1.82
N ARG A 208 1.31 -14.33 -1.61
CA ARG A 208 1.04 -15.20 -0.48
C ARG A 208 2.20 -15.16 0.51
N SER A 209 1.92 -15.43 1.78
CA SER A 209 2.88 -15.42 2.88
C SER A 209 4.16 -16.23 2.60
N ARG A 210 4.03 -17.43 1.99
CA ARG A 210 5.19 -18.27 1.62
C ARG A 210 6.12 -17.63 0.59
N ASP A 211 5.63 -16.64 -0.16
CA ASP A 211 6.37 -15.94 -1.21
C ASP A 211 6.91 -14.57 -0.72
N ILE A 212 6.65 -14.21 0.54
CA ILE A 212 7.20 -13.02 1.19
C ILE A 212 8.46 -13.47 1.94
N SER A 213 9.57 -13.60 1.20
CA SER A 213 10.88 -13.79 1.83
C SER A 213 11.17 -12.61 2.78
N LEU A 214 11.45 -12.93 4.04
CA LEU A 214 12.08 -12.05 5.05
C LEU A 214 13.53 -11.77 4.63
N GLY A 215 13.68 -11.08 3.49
CA GLY A 215 14.96 -10.70 2.92
C GLY A 215 14.93 -9.20 2.65
N GLN A 216 15.73 -8.48 3.43
CA GLN A 216 16.14 -7.08 3.34
C GLN A 216 15.13 -6.07 2.78
N HIS A 217 14.78 -5.14 3.67
CA HIS A 217 13.95 -3.96 3.47
C HIS A 217 14.67 -2.89 2.62
N SER A 218 15.16 -3.24 1.43
CA SER A 218 15.85 -2.31 0.52
C SER A 218 15.17 -2.27 -0.86
N ASP A 219 14.35 -1.24 -1.02
CA ASP A 219 14.03 -0.50 -2.27
C ASP A 219 13.34 -1.13 -3.48
N ASN A 220 13.17 -2.45 -3.62
CA ASN A 220 12.57 -3.02 -4.86
C ASN A 220 11.07 -3.40 -4.80
N ARG A 221 10.30 -2.89 -3.84
CA ARG A 221 8.86 -3.24 -3.67
C ARG A 221 7.88 -2.06 -3.79
N ALA A 222 8.35 -0.89 -4.23
CA ALA A 222 7.49 0.26 -4.45
C ALA A 222 6.64 0.11 -5.73
N LEU A 223 5.32 0.26 -5.60
CA LEU A 223 4.45 0.60 -6.72
C LEU A 223 4.72 2.06 -7.08
N GLN A 224 5.46 2.26 -8.15
CA GLN A 224 5.60 3.56 -8.77
C GLN A 224 4.84 3.55 -10.08
N ILE A 225 4.02 4.58 -10.30
CA ILE A 225 3.43 4.89 -11.61
C ILE A 225 3.82 6.32 -11.94
N GLY A 226 4.30 6.54 -13.16
CA GLY A 226 4.49 7.88 -13.71
C GLY A 226 5.39 7.92 -14.95
N PRO A 227 5.79 9.11 -15.40
CA PRO A 227 6.59 9.30 -16.62
C PRO A 227 7.93 8.55 -16.63
N CYS A 228 8.33 8.07 -17.81
CA CYS A 228 9.61 7.41 -18.04
C CYS A 228 10.77 8.43 -18.03
N TRP A 229 11.81 8.18 -17.24
CA TRP A 229 12.92 9.11 -17.03
C TRP A 229 13.93 9.14 -18.18
N SER A 230 14.46 10.33 -18.50
CA SER A 230 15.80 10.45 -19.08
C SER A 230 16.87 10.40 -17.97
N SER A 231 18.10 9.98 -18.29
CA SER A 231 19.22 9.89 -17.32
C SER A 231 19.53 11.20 -16.61
N THR A 232 19.28 12.34 -17.26
CA THR A 232 19.52 13.68 -16.75
C THR A 232 18.50 14.10 -15.68
N GLN A 233 17.23 13.72 -15.84
CA GLN A 233 16.17 14.14 -14.91
C GLN A 233 16.27 13.43 -13.55
N ARG A 234 16.80 12.19 -13.51
CA ARG A 234 16.85 11.36 -12.28
C ARG A 234 17.60 12.01 -11.10
N ARG A 235 18.59 12.86 -11.38
CA ARG A 235 19.46 13.47 -10.36
C ARG A 235 18.79 14.58 -9.55
N VAL A 236 17.74 15.20 -10.08
CA VAL A 236 17.05 16.34 -9.44
C VAL A 236 15.99 15.89 -8.42
N PHE A 237 15.58 14.62 -8.46
CA PHE A 237 14.46 14.11 -7.65
C PHE A 237 14.89 13.15 -6.53
N GLN A 238 16.17 12.78 -6.49
CA GLN A 238 16.77 12.02 -5.38
C GLN A 238 17.28 12.94 -4.25
N SER A 239 17.28 14.26 -4.45
CA SER A 239 17.48 15.30 -3.44
C SER A 239 16.14 15.78 -2.90
#